data_AF-A0A2E2SQX4-F1
#
_entry.id   AF-A0A2E2SQX4-F1
#
_cell.length_a   1.000
_cell.length_b   1.000
_cell.length_c   1.000
_cell.angle_alpha   90.00
_cell.angle_beta   90.00
_cell.angle_gamma   90.00
#
_symmetry.space_group_name_H-M   'P 1'
#
loop_
_entity.id
_entity.type
_entity.pdbx_description
1 polymer ?
#
loop_
_entity_poly.entity_id
_entity_poly.type
_entity_poly.pdbx_seq_one_letter_code
_entity_poly.pdbx_strand_id
1 'polypeptide(L)'
;MSMVNQYAEGGGIHNGTWYVYIPMSKEQFMSLDNGGSVYRLPSKSFEANEEHGLGNLEWVSREEIEPEDKVDYPSILDALLGNSINVYFVTQETADEIERLKSKNDWAGVDKMIKNLSPEKRPNQTE
;
A
#
# COMPACT_ATOMS: atom_id res chain seq x y z
N MET A 1 10.53 7.03 16.80
CA MET A 1 9.45 7.52 15.92
C MET A 1 9.44 6.62 14.70
N SER A 2 8.43 5.76 14.58
CA SER A 2 8.42 4.60 13.66
C SER A 2 8.09 5.02 12.23
N MET A 3 8.98 4.75 11.28
CA MET A 3 8.86 5.07 9.83
C MET A 3 8.00 4.03 9.08
N VAL A 4 6.81 3.69 9.57
CA VAL A 4 5.97 2.61 8.98
C VAL A 4 4.96 3.11 7.93
N ASN A 5 4.90 4.42 7.64
CA ASN A 5 3.92 5.00 6.70
C ASN A 5 4.48 5.52 5.36
N GLN A 6 5.72 5.22 4.98
CA GLN A 6 6.45 6.17 4.14
C GLN A 6 6.22 6.12 2.62
N TYR A 7 5.38 5.23 2.08
CA TYR A 7 5.36 5.00 0.63
C TYR A 7 4.00 5.06 -0.06
N ALA A 8 2.90 4.68 0.59
CA ALA A 8 1.56 4.84 0.04
C ALA A 8 0.74 5.71 1.00
N GLU A 9 0.38 6.92 0.58
CA GLU A 9 -0.51 7.77 1.37
C GLU A 9 -1.96 7.27 1.31
N GLY A 10 -2.30 6.47 0.30
CA GLY A 10 -3.55 5.76 0.26
C GLY A 10 -3.72 4.86 -0.95
N GLY A 11 -4.85 4.16 -0.97
CA GLY A 11 -5.22 3.26 -2.04
C GLY A 11 -6.71 2.93 -1.97
N GLY A 12 -7.15 2.07 -2.87
CA GLY A 12 -8.54 1.64 -2.96
C GLY A 12 -8.78 0.68 -4.12
N ILE A 13 -10.05 0.55 -4.50
CA ILE A 13 -10.47 -0.23 -5.67
C ILE A 13 -11.12 0.73 -6.66
N HIS A 14 -10.66 0.69 -7.91
CA HIS A 14 -11.25 1.42 -9.03
C HIS A 14 -11.50 0.46 -10.18
N ASN A 15 -12.74 0.41 -10.69
CA ASN A 15 -13.17 -0.52 -11.75
C ASN A 15 -12.80 -2.00 -11.50
N GLY A 16 -12.85 -2.44 -10.23
CA GLY A 16 -12.51 -3.82 -9.84
C GLY A 16 -11.01 -4.10 -9.73
N THR A 17 -10.16 -3.10 -9.96
CA THR A 17 -8.71 -3.22 -9.84
C THR A 17 -8.21 -2.44 -8.63
N TRP A 18 -7.33 -3.07 -7.85
CA TRP A 18 -6.67 -2.40 -6.74
C TRP A 18 -5.72 -1.31 -7.23
N TYR A 19 -5.66 -0.20 -6.51
CA TYR A 19 -4.70 0.85 -6.77
C TYR A 19 -4.09 1.43 -5.51
N VAL A 20 -2.91 2.00 -5.67
CA VAL A 20 -2.24 2.84 -4.68
C VAL A 20 -1.75 4.12 -5.35
N TYR A 21 -1.73 5.21 -4.59
CA TYR A 21 -1.04 6.43 -5.01
C TYR A 21 0.05 6.82 -4.02
N ILE A 22 1.10 7.39 -4.58
CA ILE A 22 2.37 7.63 -3.91
C ILE A 22 2.72 9.11 -4.15
N PRO A 23 2.78 9.96 -3.10
CA PRO A 23 2.90 11.43 -3.19
C PRO A 23 4.34 11.90 -3.50
N MET A 24 5.04 11.23 -4.39
CA MET A 24 6.41 11.56 -4.78
C MET A 24 6.67 11.14 -6.22
N SER A 25 7.78 11.59 -6.79
CA SER A 25 8.19 11.14 -8.12
C SER A 25 8.61 9.67 -8.09
N LYS A 26 8.52 9.01 -9.25
CA LYS A 26 9.01 7.65 -9.43
C LYS A 26 10.50 7.53 -9.09
N GLU A 27 11.31 8.49 -9.51
CA GLU A 27 12.76 8.51 -9.26
C GLU A 27 13.06 8.61 -7.76
N GLN A 28 12.33 9.48 -7.05
CA GLN A 28 12.44 9.59 -5.60
C GLN A 28 12.06 8.26 -4.94
N PHE A 29 10.94 7.67 -5.32
CA PHE A 29 10.52 6.38 -4.81
C PHE A 29 11.56 5.28 -5.06
N MET A 30 12.05 5.14 -6.30
CA MET A 30 13.04 4.12 -6.65
C MET A 30 14.37 4.31 -5.92
N SER A 31 14.73 5.54 -5.52
CA SER A 31 15.93 5.79 -4.69
C SER A 31 15.78 5.30 -3.24
N LEU A 32 14.54 5.11 -2.79
CA LEU A 32 14.18 4.66 -1.45
C LEU A 32 13.67 3.21 -1.43
N ASP A 33 13.33 2.67 -2.60
CA ASP A 33 12.85 1.29 -2.75
C ASP A 33 13.98 0.31 -2.49
N ASN A 34 13.89 -0.36 -1.34
CA ASN A 34 14.80 -1.42 -0.93
C ASN A 34 14.10 -2.79 -0.93
N GLY A 35 12.91 -2.88 -1.53
CA GLY A 35 12.09 -4.08 -1.46
C GLY A 35 11.49 -4.34 -0.08
N GLY A 36 11.17 -5.60 0.20
CA GLY A 36 10.62 -6.04 1.47
C GLY A 36 10.33 -7.53 1.49
N SER A 37 9.76 -8.01 2.59
CA SER A 37 9.37 -9.42 2.74
C SER A 37 7.92 -9.51 3.17
N VAL A 38 7.19 -10.46 2.60
CA VAL A 38 5.84 -10.84 3.03
C VAL A 38 5.94 -12.19 3.74
N TYR A 39 5.48 -12.25 4.98
CA TYR A 39 5.46 -13.47 5.79
C TYR A 39 4.04 -14.01 5.86
N ARG A 40 3.88 -15.33 5.71
CA ARG A 40 2.62 -16.01 6.04
C ARG A 40 2.71 -16.52 7.46
N LEU A 41 1.80 -16.09 8.33
CA LEU A 41 1.77 -16.45 9.74
C LEU A 41 0.54 -17.32 10.05
N PRO A 42 0.64 -18.29 10.96
CA PRO A 42 -0.51 -19.05 11.41
C PRO A 42 -1.44 -18.15 12.23
N SER A 43 -2.71 -18.04 11.85
CA SER A 43 -3.62 -17.06 12.47
C SER A 43 -4.23 -17.49 13.81
N LYS A 44 -4.08 -18.75 14.23
CA LYS A 44 -4.81 -19.34 15.37
C LYS A 44 -4.43 -18.75 16.72
N SER A 45 -3.20 -18.27 16.87
CA SER A 45 -2.68 -17.72 18.12
C SER A 45 -2.88 -16.21 18.25
N PHE A 46 -3.34 -15.54 17.19
CA PHE A 46 -3.53 -14.10 17.14
C PHE A 46 -4.87 -13.68 17.75
N GLU A 47 -4.81 -12.67 18.60
CA GLU A 47 -5.99 -12.03 19.19
C GLU A 47 -5.76 -10.52 19.36
N ALA A 48 -6.86 -9.78 19.49
CA ALA A 48 -6.79 -8.41 19.96
C ALA A 48 -6.50 -8.41 21.47
N ASN A 49 -5.57 -7.57 21.92
CA ASN A 49 -5.20 -7.47 23.33
C ASN A 49 -5.06 -6.00 23.73
N GLU A 50 -5.96 -5.51 24.58
CA GLU A 50 -6.00 -4.10 25.02
C GLU A 50 -4.72 -3.64 25.75
N GLU A 51 -3.96 -4.57 26.32
CA GLU A 51 -2.76 -4.28 27.11
C GLU A 51 -1.47 -4.21 26.26
N HIS A 52 -1.56 -4.55 24.96
CA HIS A 52 -0.40 -4.59 24.06
C HIS A 52 -0.65 -3.80 22.77
N GLY A 53 0.42 -3.21 22.22
CA GLY A 53 0.37 -2.59 20.89
C GLY A 53 -0.67 -1.46 20.77
N LEU A 54 -1.43 -1.46 19.67
CA LEU A 54 -2.57 -0.55 19.46
C LEU A 54 -3.89 -1.06 20.09
N GLY A 55 -3.80 -1.97 21.06
CA GLY A 55 -4.97 -2.50 21.78
C GLY A 55 -5.88 -3.31 20.86
N ASN A 56 -7.17 -2.97 20.85
CA ASN A 56 -8.17 -3.63 20.00
C ASN A 56 -8.01 -3.37 18.49
N LEU A 57 -7.08 -2.50 18.08
CA LEU A 57 -6.81 -2.18 16.68
C LEU A 57 -5.66 -3.00 16.09
N GLU A 58 -5.01 -3.84 16.89
CA GLU A 58 -3.87 -4.65 16.46
C GLU A 58 -4.05 -6.09 16.97
N TRP A 59 -3.65 -7.04 16.13
CA TRP A 59 -3.61 -8.45 16.53
C TRP A 59 -2.20 -8.80 16.99
N VAL A 60 -2.11 -9.41 18.16
CA VAL A 60 -0.85 -9.93 18.72
C VAL A 60 -0.96 -11.43 18.89
N SER A 61 0.13 -12.15 18.67
CA SER A 61 0.18 -13.58 18.97
C SER A 61 0.38 -13.79 20.47
N ARG A 62 -0.38 -14.71 21.07
CA ARG A 62 -0.21 -15.11 22.47
C ARG A 62 1.05 -15.94 22.74
N GLU A 63 1.65 -16.46 21.69
CA GLU A 63 2.83 -17.31 21.74
C GLU A 63 3.83 -16.91 20.66
N GLU A 64 5.09 -17.32 20.85
CA GLU A 64 6.11 -17.19 19.83
C GLU A 64 5.72 -18.03 18.60
N ILE A 65 5.85 -17.43 17.41
CA ILE A 65 5.47 -18.06 16.15
C ILE A 65 6.61 -17.99 15.16
N GLU A 66 6.78 -19.08 14.41
CA GLU A 66 7.62 -19.10 13.22
C GLU A 66 6.73 -18.87 11.99
N PRO A 67 7.17 -18.07 11.00
CA PRO A 67 6.45 -17.92 9.74
C PRO A 67 6.31 -19.27 9.00
N GLU A 68 5.12 -19.53 8.46
CA GLU A 68 4.88 -20.68 7.58
C GLU A 68 5.52 -20.51 6.21
N ASP A 69 5.72 -19.26 5.80
CA ASP A 69 6.22 -18.88 4.49
C ASP A 69 6.84 -17.49 4.52
N LYS A 70 7.76 -17.24 3.59
CA LYS A 70 8.40 -15.94 3.39
C LYS A 70 8.63 -15.73 1.90
N VAL A 71 8.11 -14.62 1.38
CA VAL A 71 8.37 -14.17 0.02
C VAL A 71 9.16 -12.88 0.09
N ASP A 72 10.37 -12.89 -0.45
CA ASP A 72 11.21 -11.71 -0.57
C ASP A 72 10.95 -11.00 -1.91
N TYR A 73 10.70 -9.70 -1.84
CA TYR A 73 10.55 -8.81 -2.97
C TYR A 73 11.75 -7.87 -3.02
N PRO A 74 12.54 -7.86 -4.11
CA PRO A 74 13.68 -6.96 -4.23
C PRO A 74 13.27 -5.50 -4.47
N SER A 75 12.03 -5.27 -4.90
CA SER A 75 11.43 -3.94 -5.13
C SER A 75 9.96 -3.97 -4.75
N ILE A 76 9.52 -2.94 -4.01
CA ILE A 76 8.12 -2.72 -3.67
C ILE A 76 7.32 -2.40 -4.93
N LEU A 77 7.86 -1.59 -5.84
CA LEU A 77 7.17 -1.26 -7.09
C LEU A 77 6.93 -2.52 -7.92
N ASP A 78 7.94 -3.37 -8.07
CA ASP A 78 7.79 -4.63 -8.81
C ASP A 78 6.81 -5.58 -8.13
N ALA A 79 6.76 -5.61 -6.80
CA ALA A 79 5.78 -6.39 -6.05
C ALA A 79 4.34 -5.92 -6.33
N LEU A 80 4.10 -4.61 -6.28
CA LEU A 80 2.79 -4.01 -6.55
C LEU A 80 2.33 -4.29 -7.98
N LEU A 81 3.17 -3.94 -8.96
CA LEU A 81 2.88 -4.17 -10.36
C LEU A 81 2.73 -5.67 -10.65
N GLY A 82 3.56 -6.51 -10.01
CA GLY A 82 3.55 -7.97 -10.00
C GLY A 82 2.19 -8.59 -9.66
N ASN A 83 1.47 -7.96 -8.74
CA ASN A 83 0.17 -8.38 -8.23
C ASN A 83 -1.01 -7.66 -8.89
N SER A 84 -0.81 -7.04 -10.06
CA SER A 84 -1.86 -6.33 -10.82
C SER A 84 -2.48 -5.15 -10.06
N ILE A 85 -1.68 -4.49 -9.21
CA ILE A 85 -2.08 -3.25 -8.54
C ILE A 85 -1.65 -2.08 -9.43
N ASN A 86 -2.58 -1.16 -9.70
CA ASN A 86 -2.27 0.09 -10.38
C ASN A 86 -1.52 1.03 -9.43
N VAL A 87 -0.34 1.47 -9.84
CA VAL A 87 0.48 2.39 -9.05
C VAL A 87 0.47 3.76 -9.71
N TYR A 88 0.13 4.80 -8.95
CA TYR A 88 0.13 6.19 -9.42
C TYR A 88 1.12 7.02 -8.62
N PHE A 89 2.14 7.56 -9.28
CA PHE A 89 2.98 8.61 -8.69
C PHE A 89 2.29 9.96 -8.88
N VAL A 90 2.02 10.66 -7.78
CA VAL A 90 1.24 11.90 -7.77
C VAL A 90 1.97 13.00 -7.02
N THR A 91 1.58 14.26 -7.27
CA THR A 91 2.06 15.38 -6.46
C THR A 91 1.41 15.37 -5.08
N GLN A 92 2.05 15.98 -4.09
CA GLN A 92 1.46 16.17 -2.76
C GLN A 92 0.08 16.85 -2.84
N GLU A 93 -0.05 17.88 -3.69
CA GLU A 93 -1.34 18.57 -3.92
C GLU A 93 -2.45 17.61 -4.40
N THR A 94 -2.12 16.67 -5.27
CA THR A 94 -3.07 15.67 -5.76
C THR A 94 -3.47 14.71 -4.65
N ALA A 95 -2.51 14.28 -3.82
CA ALA A 95 -2.77 13.38 -2.69
C ALA A 95 -3.64 14.07 -1.62
N ASP A 96 -3.32 15.32 -1.27
CA ASP A 96 -4.08 16.13 -0.31
C ASP A 96 -5.52 16.33 -0.79
N GLU A 97 -5.74 16.57 -2.09
CA GLU A 97 -7.08 16.71 -2.67
C GLU A 97 -7.87 15.39 -2.62
N ILE A 98 -7.22 14.25 -2.91
CA ILE A 98 -7.85 12.93 -2.76
C ILE A 98 -8.31 12.71 -1.32
N GLU A 99 -7.46 12.99 -0.33
CA GLU A 99 -7.81 12.88 1.09
C GLU A 99 -8.91 13.86 1.51
N ARG A 100 -8.91 15.07 0.97
CA ARG A 100 -9.97 16.06 1.18
C ARG A 100 -11.32 15.60 0.60
N LEU A 101 -11.32 14.83 -0.49
CA LEU A 101 -12.54 14.27 -1.07
C LEU A 101 -13.04 13.07 -0.25
N LYS A 102 -12.14 12.17 0.17
CA LYS A 102 -12.47 11.03 1.05
C LYS A 102 -13.07 11.48 2.38
N SER A 103 -12.48 12.48 3.03
CA SER A 103 -12.99 13.03 4.30
C SER A 103 -14.38 13.66 4.19
N LYS A 104 -14.78 14.10 2.99
CA LYS A 104 -16.14 14.57 2.68
C LYS A 104 -17.06 13.47 2.15
N ASN A 105 -16.60 12.22 2.11
CA ASN A 105 -17.30 11.07 1.54
C ASN A 105 -17.69 11.27 0.05
N ASP A 106 -16.90 12.07 -0.69
CA ASP A 106 -17.09 12.35 -2.12
C ASP A 106 -16.32 11.35 -2.98
N TRP A 107 -16.82 10.13 -3.03
CA TRP A 107 -16.21 9.04 -3.81
C TRP A 107 -16.29 9.26 -5.32
N ALA A 108 -17.29 10.01 -5.81
CA ALA A 108 -17.38 10.36 -7.22
C ALA A 108 -16.25 11.31 -7.64
N GLY A 109 -15.89 12.26 -6.77
CA GLY A 109 -14.73 13.12 -6.96
C GLY A 109 -13.42 12.32 -7.00
N VAL A 110 -13.23 11.40 -6.04
CA VAL A 110 -12.04 10.51 -6.01
C VAL A 110 -11.95 9.70 -7.30
N ASP A 111 -13.05 9.07 -7.73
CA ASP A 111 -13.10 8.26 -8.95
C ASP A 111 -12.69 9.07 -10.19
N LYS A 112 -13.23 10.29 -10.31
CA LYS A 112 -12.88 11.21 -11.40
C LYS A 112 -11.40 11.55 -11.42
N MET A 113 -10.78 11.75 -10.25
CA MET A 113 -9.34 12.03 -10.17
C MET A 113 -8.51 10.82 -10.58
N ILE A 114 -8.77 9.65 -9.99
CA ILE A 114 -8.03 8.42 -10.29
C ILE A 114 -8.13 8.06 -11.78
N LYS A 115 -9.31 8.22 -12.39
CA LYS A 115 -9.52 7.97 -13.82
C LYS A 115 -8.64 8.82 -14.74
N ASN A 116 -8.24 10.02 -14.28
CA ASN A 116 -7.39 10.92 -15.06
C ASN A 116 -5.89 10.69 -14.82
N LEU A 117 -5.52 9.80 -13.90
CA LEU A 117 -4.13 9.44 -13.65
C LEU A 117 -3.69 8.31 -14.60
N SER A 118 -2.43 8.39 -15.03
CA SER A 118 -1.80 7.32 -15.81
C SER A 118 -1.09 6.36 -14.86
N PRO A 119 -1.46 5.07 -14.85
CA PRO A 119 -0.78 4.10 -14.00
C PRO A 119 0.61 3.79 -14.55
N GLU A 120 1.53 3.48 -13.64
CA GLU A 120 2.82 2.92 -14.00
C GLU A 120 2.69 1.56 -14.67
N LYS A 121 3.57 1.30 -15.64
CA LYS A 121 3.63 0.03 -16.36
C LYS A 121 4.84 -0.76 -15.91
N ARG A 122 4.74 -2.09 -15.97
CA ARG A 122 5.91 -2.95 -15.80
C ARG A 122 6.92 -2.66 -16.92
N PRO A 123 8.22 -2.59 -16.62
CA PRO A 123 9.26 -2.27 -17.61
C PRO A 123 9.34 -3.25 -18.80
N ASN A 124 8.73 -4.45 -18.72
CA ASN A 124 8.82 -5.49 -19.76
C ASN A 124 7.47 -5.97 -20.33
N GLN A 125 6.44 -5.15 -20.36
CA GLN A 125 5.28 -5.41 -21.22
C GLN A 125 5.47 -4.66 -22.55
N THR A 126 6.23 -5.26 -23.45
CA THR A 126 6.10 -5.00 -24.88
C THR A 126 4.80 -5.68 -25.31
N GLU A 127 3.86 -4.89 -25.83
CA GLU A 127 2.64 -5.40 -26.49
C GLU A 127 2.98 -6.31 -27.68
#